data_AF-A0A3D9ASL2-F1
#
_entry.id   AF-A0A3D9ASL2-F1
#
_cell.length_a   1.000
_cell.length_b   1.000
_cell.length_c   1.000
_cell.angle_alpha   90.00
_cell.angle_beta   90.00
_cell.angle_gamma   90.00
#
_symmetry.space_group_name_H-M   'P 1'
#
loop_
_entity.id
_entity.type
_entity.pdbx_description
1 polymer ?
#
loop_
_entity_poly.entity_id
_entity_poly.type
_entity_poly.pdbx_seq_one_letter_code
_entity_poly.pdbx_strand_id
1 'polypeptide(L)'
;MSGTLTVRKVNGNTNFQHVKLNVAPIKQYILVSGLFYPDDHNNYKLSGSFDKYVQDYIKKIIQSEKGHDFIIYDVNILNGTISKTEYSTNSTPKKSVTTFDKVINSDYALINGGYRLNSSKKIISKTDIYKVIEEIGNNEPNTLSEVHVFSHAYWNGPILVNTDSGTGDCDMRKSDITSGTINSTNFKNAFTNIGFIKIWGCSFPVATNALFSKFRNNRQYSATRVIADSIIFSFASNTFFYHRQGSTPVDLTPQINNVLGTTHSVTDAIKLTFLEIKKILIFNYLSVYAGVIAKDIGIKVVSALPATYANIDPSFHIAPSTMANVIFYKKHLDIVIENGNFGVYDEATVKRLETIYNS
;
A
#
# COMPACT_ATOMS: atom_id res chain seq x y z
N MET A 1 7.74 -25.35 -7.98
CA MET A 1 8.14 -26.77 -7.85
C MET A 1 7.26 -27.66 -8.73
N SER A 2 7.82 -28.33 -9.73
CA SER A 2 7.18 -29.50 -10.33
C SER A 2 7.47 -30.72 -9.46
N GLY A 3 6.60 -30.97 -8.48
CA GLY A 3 6.67 -32.19 -7.68
C GLY A 3 6.04 -33.36 -8.45
N THR A 4 6.80 -34.41 -8.73
CA THR A 4 6.23 -35.68 -9.18
C THR A 4 5.69 -36.42 -7.96
N LEU A 5 4.37 -36.51 -7.86
CA LEU A 5 3.70 -37.34 -6.85
C LEU A 5 3.60 -38.77 -7.37
N THR A 6 4.49 -39.64 -6.87
CA THR A 6 4.47 -41.07 -7.20
C THR A 6 3.69 -41.83 -6.14
N VAL A 7 2.49 -42.30 -6.49
CA VAL A 7 1.71 -43.21 -5.63
C VAL A 7 2.33 -44.61 -5.71
N ARG A 8 2.99 -45.06 -4.63
CA ARG A 8 3.72 -46.35 -4.60
C ARG A 8 2.86 -47.57 -4.26
N LYS A 9 1.75 -47.38 -3.55
CA LYS A 9 0.84 -48.47 -3.15
C LYS A 9 -0.54 -47.90 -2.82
N VAL A 10 -1.59 -48.61 -3.24
CA VAL A 10 -2.97 -48.39 -2.78
C VAL A 10 -3.42 -49.66 -2.08
N ASN A 11 -3.91 -49.55 -0.86
CA ASN A 11 -4.51 -50.67 -0.13
C ASN A 11 -6.03 -50.56 -0.25
N GLY A 12 -6.69 -51.57 -0.82
CA GLY A 12 -8.15 -51.65 -0.97
C GLY A 12 -8.63 -51.90 -2.41
N ASN A 13 -9.95 -52.07 -2.60
CA ASN A 13 -10.59 -52.35 -3.91
C ASN A 13 -10.90 -51.08 -4.73
N THR A 14 -10.28 -49.94 -4.42
CA THR A 14 -10.62 -48.65 -5.03
C THR A 14 -9.82 -48.42 -6.31
N ASN A 15 -10.51 -48.37 -7.46
CA ASN A 15 -9.94 -48.03 -8.76
C ASN A 15 -9.57 -46.52 -8.82
N PHE A 16 -8.39 -46.19 -9.34
CA PHE A 16 -7.87 -44.81 -9.51
C PHE A 16 -8.79 -43.89 -10.34
N GLN A 17 -9.72 -44.43 -11.11
CA GLN A 17 -10.70 -43.65 -11.88
C GLN A 17 -11.58 -42.73 -11.02
N HIS A 18 -11.58 -42.88 -9.68
CA HIS A 18 -12.40 -42.06 -8.76
C HIS A 18 -11.61 -41.37 -7.62
N VAL A 19 -10.28 -41.30 -7.69
CA VAL A 19 -9.47 -40.67 -6.62
C VAL A 19 -9.00 -39.28 -7.04
N LYS A 20 -9.51 -38.23 -6.38
CA LYS A 20 -8.97 -36.87 -6.50
C LYS A 20 -7.89 -36.64 -5.44
N LEU A 21 -6.65 -36.47 -5.85
CA LEU A 21 -5.58 -36.01 -4.98
C LEU A 21 -5.61 -34.49 -4.93
N ASN A 22 -6.10 -33.92 -3.84
CA ASN A 22 -6.04 -32.49 -3.59
C ASN A 22 -4.73 -32.17 -2.87
N VAL A 23 -3.74 -31.71 -3.62
CA VAL A 23 -2.53 -31.11 -3.05
C VAL A 23 -2.83 -29.63 -2.86
N ALA A 24 -3.13 -29.22 -1.63
CA ALA A 24 -3.22 -27.79 -1.33
C ALA A 24 -1.81 -27.18 -1.38
N PRO A 25 -1.58 -26.09 -2.12
CA PRO A 25 -0.30 -25.38 -2.05
C PRO A 25 -0.07 -24.86 -0.63
N ILE A 26 1.18 -24.97 -0.14
CA ILE A 26 1.57 -24.41 1.15
C ILE A 26 1.40 -22.90 1.08
N LYS A 27 0.54 -22.33 1.93
CA LYS A 27 0.34 -20.88 1.95
C LYS A 27 1.56 -20.18 2.53
N GLN A 28 1.93 -19.06 1.93
CA GLN A 28 3.02 -18.22 2.40
C GLN A 28 2.53 -16.82 2.73
N TYR A 29 3.15 -16.21 3.73
CA TYR A 29 2.83 -14.86 4.22
C TYR A 29 4.11 -14.06 4.40
N ILE A 30 4.12 -12.79 4.01
CA ILE A 30 5.24 -11.87 4.25
C ILE A 30 4.75 -10.67 5.04
N LEU A 31 5.38 -10.39 6.18
CA LEU A 31 5.00 -9.32 7.10
C LEU A 31 6.23 -8.42 7.28
N VAL A 32 6.11 -7.15 6.89
CA VAL A 32 7.20 -6.17 6.93
C VAL A 32 6.91 -5.13 8.00
N SER A 33 7.78 -5.04 9.00
CA SER A 33 7.78 -3.98 10.02
C SER A 33 8.71 -2.85 9.59
N GLY A 34 8.14 -1.76 9.09
CA GLY A 34 8.85 -0.48 8.92
C GLY A 34 9.15 0.21 10.26
N LEU A 35 9.65 1.44 10.17
CA LEU A 35 10.01 2.26 11.32
C LEU A 35 9.00 3.37 11.58
N PHE A 36 8.88 3.77 12.84
CA PHE A 36 8.42 5.10 13.18
C PHE A 36 9.60 6.05 12.99
N TYR A 37 9.65 6.72 11.84
CA TYR A 37 10.77 7.57 11.48
C TYR A 37 10.81 8.83 12.36
N PRO A 38 11.98 9.49 12.47
CA PRO A 38 12.10 10.70 13.27
C PRO A 38 11.26 11.84 12.70
N ASP A 39 10.27 12.30 13.46
CA ASP A 39 9.39 13.40 13.09
C ASP A 39 9.37 14.52 14.16
N ASP A 40 8.70 15.61 13.84
CA ASP A 40 8.54 16.76 14.73
C ASP A 40 7.74 16.43 16.00
N HIS A 41 6.82 15.46 15.94
CA HIS A 41 6.05 15.01 17.10
C HIS A 41 6.88 14.27 18.15
N ASN A 42 8.01 13.65 17.77
CA ASN A 42 8.90 12.93 18.69
C ASN A 42 10.30 13.55 18.81
N ASN A 43 10.43 14.87 18.69
CA ASN A 43 11.71 15.59 18.78
C ASN A 43 12.78 15.03 17.84
N TYR A 44 12.37 14.57 16.66
CA TYR A 44 13.23 13.95 15.65
C TYR A 44 14.07 12.78 16.21
N LYS A 45 13.46 11.95 17.04
CA LYS A 45 14.00 10.64 17.44
C LYS A 45 13.15 9.51 16.85
N LEU A 46 13.77 8.40 16.49
CA LEU A 46 13.10 7.12 16.30
C LEU A 46 12.32 6.77 17.57
N SER A 47 11.00 6.63 17.43
CA SER A 47 10.10 6.21 18.50
C SER A 47 9.90 4.69 18.56
N GLY A 48 10.42 3.95 17.57
CA GLY A 48 10.39 2.49 17.54
C GLY A 48 10.11 1.93 16.15
N SER A 49 9.41 0.79 16.12
CA SER A 49 9.01 0.12 14.88
C SER A 49 7.57 -0.36 14.94
N PHE A 50 7.03 -0.73 13.78
CA PHE A 50 5.72 -1.36 13.66
C PHE A 50 5.70 -2.84 14.10
N ASP A 51 6.78 -3.36 14.68
CA ASP A 51 6.99 -4.79 14.98
C ASP A 51 5.88 -5.37 15.86
N LYS A 52 5.44 -4.63 16.88
CA LYS A 52 4.33 -5.06 17.73
C LYS A 52 3.10 -5.50 16.93
N TYR A 53 2.78 -4.76 15.88
CA TYR A 53 1.61 -5.04 15.04
C TYR A 53 1.83 -6.22 14.09
N VAL A 54 3.06 -6.36 13.58
CA VAL A 54 3.47 -7.57 12.84
C VAL A 54 3.31 -8.79 13.73
N GLN A 55 3.83 -8.77 14.96
CA GLN A 55 3.74 -9.90 15.89
C GLN A 55 2.29 -10.23 16.25
N ASP A 56 1.42 -9.24 16.40
CA ASP A 56 -0.01 -9.48 16.63
C ASP A 56 -0.71 -10.07 15.41
N TYR A 57 -0.31 -9.71 14.19
CA TYR A 57 -0.82 -10.31 12.96
C TYR A 57 -0.30 -11.75 12.76
N ILE A 58 0.97 -12.01 13.07
CA ILE A 58 1.55 -13.36 13.06
C ILE A 58 0.75 -14.31 13.96
N LYS A 59 0.38 -13.87 15.18
CA LYS A 59 -0.49 -14.66 16.08
C LYS A 59 -1.84 -14.98 15.44
N LYS A 60 -2.43 -14.03 14.69
CA LYS A 60 -3.69 -14.25 13.97
C LYS A 60 -3.53 -15.29 12.86
N ILE A 61 -2.46 -15.22 12.06
CA ILE A 61 -2.17 -16.22 11.02
C ILE A 61 -1.99 -17.61 11.63
N ILE A 62 -1.18 -17.74 12.69
CA ILE A 62 -0.97 -19.03 13.37
C ILE A 62 -2.29 -19.63 13.85
N GLN A 63 -3.19 -18.79 14.36
CA GLN A 63 -4.50 -19.23 14.82
C GLN A 63 -5.45 -19.60 13.67
N SER A 64 -5.42 -18.88 12.55
CA SER A 64 -6.28 -19.14 11.39
C SER A 64 -5.84 -20.35 10.57
N GLU A 65 -4.53 -20.61 10.49
CA GLU A 65 -3.94 -21.72 9.73
C GLU A 65 -3.67 -22.95 10.61
N LYS A 66 -4.25 -23.00 11.82
CA LYS A 66 -4.08 -24.13 12.74
C LYS A 66 -4.48 -25.45 12.07
N GLY A 67 -3.55 -26.39 12.01
CA GLY A 67 -3.77 -27.71 11.40
C GLY A 67 -3.42 -27.77 9.90
N HIS A 68 -2.84 -26.70 9.36
CA HIS A 68 -2.31 -26.64 8.00
C HIS A 68 -0.81 -26.39 8.00
N ASP A 69 -0.16 -26.73 6.88
CA ASP A 69 1.24 -26.38 6.62
C ASP A 69 1.29 -24.99 5.99
N PHE A 70 2.12 -24.09 6.52
CA PHE A 70 2.26 -22.72 6.03
C PHE A 70 3.62 -22.12 6.41
N ILE A 71 3.98 -21.02 5.73
CA ILE A 71 5.26 -20.32 5.94
C ILE A 71 5.01 -18.85 6.25
N ILE A 72 5.69 -18.33 7.27
CA ILE A 72 5.68 -16.90 7.61
C ILE A 72 7.08 -16.32 7.43
N TYR A 73 7.19 -15.25 6.67
CA TYR A 73 8.35 -14.37 6.61
C TYR A 73 8.09 -13.12 7.47
N ASP A 74 8.89 -12.93 8.51
CA ASP A 74 8.89 -11.74 9.37
C ASP A 74 10.13 -10.89 9.04
N VAL A 75 9.88 -9.75 8.39
CA VAL A 75 10.91 -8.78 7.96
C VAL A 75 10.89 -7.61 8.94
N ASN A 76 11.84 -7.59 9.87
CA ASN A 76 11.96 -6.54 10.89
C ASN A 76 13.13 -5.61 10.55
N ILE A 77 12.80 -4.42 10.02
CA ILE A 77 13.77 -3.44 9.53
C ILE A 77 14.64 -2.88 10.66
N LEU A 78 14.04 -2.56 11.82
CA LEU A 78 14.78 -1.98 12.96
C LEU A 78 15.83 -2.97 13.49
N ASN A 79 15.41 -4.23 13.65
CA ASN A 79 16.28 -5.29 14.19
C ASN A 79 17.24 -5.87 13.14
N GLY A 80 17.07 -5.51 11.86
CA GLY A 80 17.90 -6.03 10.78
C GLY A 80 17.73 -7.54 10.60
N THR A 81 16.51 -8.08 10.68
CA THR A 81 16.29 -9.52 10.53
C THR A 81 15.19 -9.85 9.54
N ILE A 82 15.44 -10.83 8.67
CA ILE A 82 14.42 -11.53 7.89
C ILE A 82 14.34 -12.96 8.44
N SER A 83 13.24 -13.29 9.12
CA SER A 83 13.00 -14.63 9.65
C SER A 83 12.01 -15.39 8.77
N LYS A 84 12.36 -16.59 8.34
CA LYS A 84 11.42 -17.55 7.73
C LYS A 84 11.06 -18.60 8.79
N THR A 85 9.78 -18.79 9.06
CA THR A 85 9.29 -19.82 9.97
C THR A 85 8.35 -20.76 9.23
N GLU A 86 8.72 -22.02 9.15
CA GLU A 86 7.95 -23.09 8.51
C GLU A 86 7.14 -23.82 9.58
N TYR A 87 5.82 -23.81 9.42
CA TYR A 87 4.88 -24.52 10.27
C TYR A 87 4.45 -25.78 9.53
N SER A 88 4.67 -26.94 10.13
CA SER A 88 4.19 -28.22 9.61
C SER A 88 3.30 -28.89 10.63
N THR A 89 2.26 -29.54 10.14
CA THR A 89 1.27 -30.25 10.94
C THR A 89 1.98 -31.28 11.82
N ASN A 90 1.72 -31.23 13.12
CA ASN A 90 2.32 -32.11 14.14
C ASN A 90 3.86 -32.00 14.30
N SER A 91 4.48 -30.90 13.89
CA SER A 91 5.90 -30.65 14.11
C SER A 91 6.17 -29.30 14.77
N THR A 92 7.27 -29.21 15.50
CA THR A 92 7.77 -27.92 16.00
C THR A 92 8.12 -27.01 14.81
N PRO A 93 7.74 -25.72 14.84
CA PRO A 93 8.08 -24.80 13.76
C PRO A 93 9.60 -24.70 13.55
N LYS A 94 10.05 -24.72 12.29
CA LYS A 94 11.45 -24.55 11.93
C LYS A 94 11.70 -23.10 11.56
N LYS A 95 12.66 -22.45 12.23
CA LYS A 95 12.98 -21.04 11.99
C LYS A 95 14.39 -20.90 11.42
N SER A 96 14.52 -20.15 10.33
CA SER A 96 15.79 -19.66 9.78
C SER A 96 15.81 -18.13 9.77
N VAL A 97 16.96 -17.52 10.06
CA VAL A 97 17.10 -16.07 10.17
C VAL A 97 18.27 -15.58 9.33
N THR A 98 18.02 -14.58 8.49
CA THR A 98 19.04 -13.79 7.80
C THR A 98 19.21 -12.46 8.54
N THR A 99 20.46 -12.09 8.85
CA THR A 99 20.80 -10.91 9.66
C THR A 99 21.45 -9.81 8.82
N PHE A 100 21.12 -8.58 9.17
CA PHE A 100 21.57 -7.31 8.61
C PHE A 100 21.96 -6.37 9.76
N ASP A 101 22.54 -5.22 9.41
CA ASP A 101 22.82 -4.18 10.40
C ASP A 101 21.52 -3.57 10.95
N LYS A 102 21.53 -3.24 12.24
CA LYS A 102 20.41 -2.56 12.91
C LYS A 102 20.38 -1.07 12.57
N VAL A 103 19.17 -0.54 12.49
CA VAL A 103 18.92 0.90 12.38
C VAL A 103 18.73 1.49 13.78
N ILE A 104 19.45 2.57 14.10
CA ILE A 104 19.40 3.27 15.39
C ILE A 104 19.33 4.78 15.21
N ASN A 105 19.02 5.50 16.29
CA ASN A 105 18.84 6.97 16.25
C ASN A 105 20.04 7.72 15.67
N SER A 106 21.26 7.29 15.99
CA SER A 106 22.49 7.93 15.51
C SER A 106 22.74 7.74 14.01
N ASP A 107 21.97 6.89 13.34
CA ASP A 107 22.05 6.71 11.89
C ASP A 107 21.29 7.80 11.11
N TYR A 108 20.52 8.66 11.81
CA TYR A 108 19.75 9.73 11.19
C TYR A 108 20.46 11.07 11.30
N ALA A 109 20.37 11.86 10.24
CA ALA A 109 20.89 13.22 10.17
C ALA A 109 19.88 14.17 9.54
N LEU A 110 19.99 15.46 9.86
CA LEU A 110 19.21 16.51 9.20
C LEU A 110 19.80 16.77 7.80
N ILE A 111 19.07 16.38 6.76
CA ILE A 111 19.44 16.52 5.34
C ILE A 111 18.33 17.29 4.63
N ASN A 112 18.67 18.40 3.97
CA ASN A 112 17.71 19.22 3.20
C ASN A 112 16.44 19.60 3.99
N GLY A 113 16.58 19.86 5.29
CA GLY A 113 15.46 20.22 6.17
C GLY A 113 14.60 19.05 6.67
N GLY A 114 14.99 17.80 6.41
CA GLY A 114 14.33 16.60 6.94
C GLY A 114 15.30 15.63 7.60
N TYR A 115 14.87 14.93 8.66
CA TYR A 115 15.66 13.87 9.26
C TYR A 115 15.59 12.60 8.42
N ARG A 116 16.73 12.18 7.87
CA ARG A 116 16.86 11.07 6.93
C ARG A 116 17.87 10.06 7.44
N LEU A 117 17.70 8.79 7.07
CA LEU A 117 18.74 7.79 7.28
C LEU A 117 19.98 8.17 6.44
N ASN A 118 21.12 8.31 7.11
CA ASN A 118 22.41 8.61 6.51
C ASN A 118 23.46 7.63 7.04
N SER A 119 23.47 6.43 6.46
CA SER A 119 24.31 5.35 6.92
C SER A 119 24.85 4.51 5.76
N SER A 120 26.09 4.04 5.89
CA SER A 120 26.71 3.07 4.98
C SER A 120 26.48 1.61 5.41
N LYS A 121 25.67 1.39 6.45
CA LYS A 121 25.32 0.07 6.97
C LYS A 121 24.64 -0.80 5.92
N LYS A 122 24.88 -2.11 6.00
CA LYS A 122 24.16 -3.11 5.21
C LYS A 122 22.84 -3.45 5.88
N ILE A 123 21.86 -2.58 5.70
CA ILE A 123 20.49 -2.76 6.23
C ILE A 123 19.60 -3.50 5.23
N ILE A 124 18.41 -3.92 5.68
CA ILE A 124 17.37 -4.45 4.80
C ILE A 124 16.87 -3.33 3.90
N SER A 125 16.98 -3.52 2.58
CA SER A 125 16.48 -2.59 1.57
C SER A 125 15.15 -3.06 0.99
N LYS A 126 14.47 -2.18 0.24
CA LYS A 126 13.31 -2.56 -0.59
C LYS A 126 13.61 -3.72 -1.54
N THR A 127 14.85 -3.80 -2.05
CA THR A 127 15.24 -4.87 -2.98
C THR A 127 15.33 -6.23 -2.30
N ASP A 128 15.69 -6.27 -1.02
CA ASP A 128 15.68 -7.54 -0.26
C ASP A 128 14.26 -8.04 -0.04
N ILE A 129 13.31 -7.13 0.20
CA ILE A 129 11.87 -7.47 0.30
C ILE A 129 11.33 -7.96 -1.04
N TYR A 130 11.64 -7.25 -2.13
CA TYR A 130 11.24 -7.67 -3.49
C TYR A 130 11.81 -9.04 -3.84
N LYS A 131 13.08 -9.30 -3.51
CA LYS A 131 13.71 -10.62 -3.72
C LYS A 131 13.00 -11.75 -2.99
N VAL A 132 12.56 -11.55 -1.75
CA VAL A 132 11.78 -12.60 -1.04
C VAL A 132 10.51 -12.96 -1.82
N ILE A 133 9.79 -11.96 -2.34
CA ILE A 133 8.58 -12.18 -3.14
C ILE A 133 8.92 -12.87 -4.47
N GLU A 134 9.94 -12.37 -5.17
CA GLU A 134 10.37 -12.91 -6.47
C GLU A 134 10.91 -14.34 -6.37
N GLU A 135 11.62 -14.68 -5.29
CA GLU A 135 12.10 -16.03 -5.03
C GLU A 135 10.93 -17.00 -4.82
N ILE A 136 9.88 -16.59 -4.11
CA ILE A 136 8.64 -17.37 -4.00
C ILE A 136 8.04 -17.56 -5.39
N GLY A 137 7.91 -16.50 -6.19
CA GLY A 137 7.33 -16.63 -7.54
C GLY A 137 8.15 -17.46 -8.51
N ASN A 138 9.47 -17.53 -8.33
CA ASN A 138 10.34 -18.38 -9.13
C ASN A 138 10.28 -19.85 -8.67
N ASN A 139 10.34 -20.10 -7.36
CA ASN A 139 10.55 -21.44 -6.80
C ASN A 139 9.23 -22.14 -6.45
N GLU A 140 8.24 -21.37 -5.98
CA GLU A 140 6.97 -21.80 -5.40
C GLU A 140 5.81 -20.91 -5.89
N PRO A 141 5.57 -20.83 -7.21
CA PRO A 141 4.58 -19.92 -7.77
C PRO A 141 3.17 -20.22 -7.25
N ASN A 142 2.35 -19.19 -7.13
CA ASN A 142 0.95 -19.21 -6.69
C ASN A 142 0.77 -19.72 -5.26
N THR A 143 1.68 -19.37 -4.34
CA THR A 143 1.63 -19.79 -2.93
C THR A 143 1.56 -18.62 -1.95
N LEU A 144 1.99 -17.42 -2.36
CA LEU A 144 1.94 -16.22 -1.53
C LEU A 144 0.50 -15.73 -1.40
N SER A 145 -0.02 -15.81 -0.18
CA SER A 145 -1.40 -15.42 0.15
C SER A 145 -1.46 -13.94 0.51
N GLU A 146 -0.57 -13.47 1.36
CA GLU A 146 -0.63 -12.09 1.86
C GLU A 146 0.77 -11.50 2.00
N VAL A 147 0.89 -10.23 1.60
CA VAL A 147 2.02 -9.37 1.98
C VAL A 147 1.49 -8.19 2.76
N HIS A 148 1.91 -8.00 4.00
CA HIS A 148 1.57 -6.81 4.77
C HIS A 148 2.80 -5.93 4.97
N VAL A 149 2.69 -4.66 4.61
CA VAL A 149 3.71 -3.64 4.85
C VAL A 149 3.18 -2.69 5.91
N PHE A 150 3.71 -2.78 7.12
CA PHE A 150 3.37 -1.91 8.24
C PHE A 150 4.32 -0.72 8.27
N SER A 151 3.86 0.42 7.75
CA SER A 151 4.71 1.58 7.52
C SER A 151 3.89 2.88 7.48
N HIS A 152 4.51 3.97 7.04
CA HIS A 152 3.77 5.13 6.55
C HIS A 152 3.45 4.93 5.06
N ALA A 153 2.16 4.84 4.71
CA ALA A 153 1.67 4.51 3.35
C ALA A 153 1.68 5.72 2.40
N TYR A 154 2.83 6.39 2.28
CA TYR A 154 2.96 7.61 1.49
C TYR A 154 2.53 7.38 0.03
N TRP A 155 2.03 8.42 -0.62
CA TRP A 155 1.41 8.32 -1.94
C TRP A 155 2.35 7.70 -3.00
N ASN A 156 3.66 7.96 -2.90
CA ASN A 156 4.66 7.37 -3.79
C ASN A 156 5.11 5.96 -3.39
N GLY A 157 4.75 5.50 -2.20
CA GLY A 157 5.01 4.16 -1.68
C GLY A 157 5.36 4.15 -0.18
N PRO A 158 5.32 2.98 0.46
CA PRO A 158 5.71 2.77 1.85
C PRO A 158 7.06 3.41 2.23
N ILE A 159 7.06 4.21 3.29
CA ILE A 159 8.30 4.71 3.92
C ILE A 159 8.70 3.73 5.02
N LEU A 160 9.79 2.98 4.81
CA LEU A 160 10.31 1.98 5.72
C LEU A 160 11.35 2.58 6.67
N VAL A 161 12.28 3.38 6.14
CA VAL A 161 13.38 4.00 6.91
C VAL A 161 13.61 5.48 6.57
N ASN A 162 12.81 6.05 5.66
CA ASN A 162 12.90 7.46 5.29
C ASN A 162 14.24 7.83 4.64
N THR A 163 14.55 7.17 3.52
CA THR A 163 15.70 7.46 2.65
C THR A 163 15.31 8.39 1.49
N ASP A 164 16.29 9.14 0.98
CA ASP A 164 16.11 9.84 -0.29
C ASP A 164 16.15 8.86 -1.46
N SER A 165 15.53 9.25 -2.58
CA SER A 165 15.58 8.45 -3.82
C SER A 165 17.01 8.40 -4.35
N GLY A 166 17.55 7.20 -4.60
CA GLY A 166 18.88 7.02 -5.18
C GLY A 166 19.55 5.71 -4.75
N THR A 167 20.88 5.67 -4.87
CA THR A 167 21.70 4.53 -4.45
C THR A 167 21.64 4.40 -2.93
N GLY A 168 20.94 3.38 -2.43
CA GLY A 168 20.67 3.17 -1.00
C GLY A 168 19.23 3.44 -0.57
N ASP A 169 18.31 3.74 -1.51
CA ASP A 169 16.89 3.89 -1.20
C ASP A 169 16.30 2.56 -0.70
N CYS A 170 15.83 2.59 0.54
CA CYS A 170 15.22 1.48 1.22
C CYS A 170 13.69 1.59 1.25
N ASP A 171 13.14 2.74 0.83
CA ASP A 171 11.70 2.96 0.78
C ASP A 171 11.13 2.48 -0.56
N MET A 172 10.00 1.79 -0.51
CA MET A 172 9.34 1.28 -1.72
C MET A 172 8.75 2.45 -2.52
N ARG A 173 8.95 2.47 -3.84
CA ARG A 173 8.51 3.55 -4.72
C ARG A 173 7.75 3.03 -5.91
N LYS A 174 6.79 3.82 -6.41
CA LYS A 174 6.07 3.48 -7.65
C LYS A 174 6.99 3.40 -8.87
N SER A 175 8.10 4.14 -8.84
CA SER A 175 9.14 4.08 -9.87
C SER A 175 9.82 2.72 -9.94
N ASP A 176 9.86 1.93 -8.85
CA ASP A 176 10.50 0.61 -8.80
C ASP A 176 9.88 -0.38 -9.80
N ILE A 177 8.60 -0.15 -10.13
CA ILE A 177 7.80 -0.96 -11.06
C ILE A 177 8.24 -0.67 -12.49
N THR A 178 8.46 0.62 -12.81
CA THR A 178 8.86 1.07 -14.15
C THR A 178 10.37 0.99 -14.41
N SER A 179 11.21 1.01 -13.36
CA SER A 179 12.68 1.02 -13.48
C SER A 179 13.31 -0.35 -13.66
N GLY A 180 12.51 -1.43 -13.62
CA GLY A 180 13.03 -2.81 -13.63
C GLY A 180 13.70 -3.22 -12.30
N THR A 181 13.50 -2.45 -11.22
CA THR A 181 13.94 -2.84 -9.87
C THR A 181 13.23 -4.10 -9.39
N ILE A 182 12.00 -4.32 -9.88
CA ILE A 182 11.21 -5.51 -9.63
C ILE A 182 11.19 -6.38 -10.88
N ASN A 183 11.48 -7.67 -10.76
CA ASN A 183 11.13 -8.66 -11.78
C ASN A 183 9.63 -8.91 -11.73
N SER A 184 8.85 -8.11 -12.48
CA SER A 184 7.39 -8.12 -12.42
C SER A 184 6.77 -9.50 -12.70
N THR A 185 7.40 -10.34 -13.53
CA THR A 185 6.93 -11.71 -13.81
C THR A 185 7.03 -12.59 -12.58
N ASN A 186 8.22 -12.67 -11.97
CA ASN A 186 8.41 -13.47 -10.76
C ASN A 186 7.60 -12.89 -9.60
N PHE A 187 7.57 -11.57 -9.47
CA PHE A 187 6.79 -10.89 -8.45
C PHE A 187 5.30 -11.24 -8.53
N LYS A 188 4.70 -11.20 -9.74
CA LYS A 188 3.32 -11.61 -9.98
C LYS A 188 3.09 -13.09 -9.70
N ASN A 189 3.98 -13.94 -10.21
CA ASN A 189 3.87 -15.40 -10.09
C ASN A 189 3.89 -15.89 -8.64
N ALA A 190 4.40 -15.11 -7.68
CA ALA A 190 4.38 -15.47 -6.27
C ALA A 190 2.94 -15.64 -5.75
N PHE A 191 2.03 -14.75 -6.15
CA PHE A 191 0.72 -14.59 -5.54
C PHE A 191 -0.27 -15.66 -5.98
N THR A 192 -1.07 -16.15 -5.03
CA THR A 192 -2.31 -16.89 -5.34
C THR A 192 -3.29 -15.98 -6.10
N ASN A 193 -4.32 -16.57 -6.72
CA ASN A 193 -5.37 -15.82 -7.44
C ASN A 193 -6.17 -14.83 -6.57
N ILE A 194 -6.22 -15.06 -5.26
CA ILE A 194 -6.86 -14.18 -4.27
C ILE A 194 -5.84 -13.44 -3.40
N GLY A 195 -4.54 -13.62 -3.69
CA GLY A 195 -3.47 -13.04 -2.91
C GLY A 195 -3.43 -11.53 -3.06
N PHE A 196 -3.01 -10.84 -2.00
CA PHE A 196 -3.01 -9.38 -1.97
C PHE A 196 -1.83 -8.80 -1.20
N ILE A 197 -1.57 -7.52 -1.45
CA ILE A 197 -0.67 -6.69 -0.66
C ILE A 197 -1.51 -5.74 0.18
N LYS A 198 -1.31 -5.70 1.50
CA LYS A 198 -1.89 -4.68 2.38
C LYS A 198 -0.80 -3.71 2.80
N ILE A 199 -1.01 -2.43 2.51
CA ILE A 199 -0.14 -1.36 2.98
C ILE A 199 -0.88 -0.63 4.10
N TRP A 200 -0.34 -0.73 5.30
CA TRP A 200 -0.85 -0.02 6.46
C TRP A 200 -0.24 1.38 6.52
N GLY A 201 -1.00 2.34 7.04
CA GLY A 201 -0.57 3.73 7.19
C GLY A 201 -1.42 4.71 6.39
N CYS A 202 -1.02 5.98 6.39
CA CYS A 202 -1.75 7.08 5.78
C CYS A 202 -1.23 7.44 4.38
N SER A 203 -2.13 7.85 3.49
CA SER A 203 -1.81 8.52 2.22
C SER A 203 -2.34 9.95 2.29
N PHE A 204 -1.68 10.79 3.11
CA PHE A 204 -2.20 12.12 3.49
C PHE A 204 -1.33 13.29 2.99
N PRO A 205 -1.26 13.55 1.68
CA PRO A 205 -0.74 14.82 1.20
C PRO A 205 -1.69 15.95 1.60
N VAL A 206 -1.22 16.83 2.48
CA VAL A 206 -2.03 17.89 3.12
C VAL A 206 -2.71 18.80 2.09
N ALA A 207 -1.99 19.21 1.04
CA ALA A 207 -2.54 20.07 -0.01
C ALA A 207 -3.65 19.39 -0.82
N THR A 208 -3.51 18.10 -1.13
CA THR A 208 -4.53 17.31 -1.82
C THR A 208 -5.77 17.12 -0.95
N ASN A 209 -5.60 16.88 0.36
CA ASN A 209 -6.72 16.84 1.28
C ASN A 209 -7.47 18.18 1.35
N ALA A 210 -6.74 19.29 1.40
CA ALA A 210 -7.32 20.62 1.35
C ALA A 210 -8.10 20.84 0.05
N LEU A 211 -7.56 20.44 -1.10
CA LEU A 211 -8.26 20.50 -2.39
C LEU A 211 -9.57 19.73 -2.38
N PHE A 212 -9.54 18.47 -1.92
CA PHE A 212 -10.75 17.65 -1.88
C PHE A 212 -11.78 18.22 -0.91
N SER A 213 -11.33 18.86 0.18
CA SER A 213 -12.21 19.60 1.10
C SER A 213 -12.92 20.76 0.39
N LYS A 214 -12.23 21.52 -0.48
CA LYS A 214 -12.89 22.58 -1.28
C LYS A 214 -13.99 22.02 -2.17
N PHE A 215 -13.78 20.88 -2.82
CA PHE A 215 -14.80 20.24 -3.65
C PHE A 215 -16.02 19.81 -2.83
N ARG A 216 -15.81 19.19 -1.67
CA ARG A 216 -16.92 18.72 -0.81
C ARG A 216 -17.66 19.82 -0.07
N ASN A 217 -17.00 20.94 0.20
CA ASN A 217 -17.66 22.10 0.82
C ASN A 217 -18.39 22.97 -0.20
N ASN A 218 -18.37 22.62 -1.49
CA ASN A 218 -19.20 23.27 -2.48
C ASN A 218 -20.68 22.93 -2.25
N ARG A 219 -21.57 23.92 -2.38
CA ARG A 219 -23.02 23.76 -2.22
C ARG A 219 -23.66 22.69 -3.11
N GLN A 220 -23.04 22.37 -4.25
CA GLN A 220 -23.52 21.33 -5.17
C GLN A 220 -23.14 19.91 -4.72
N TYR A 221 -22.23 19.78 -3.76
CA TYR A 221 -21.82 18.48 -3.26
C TYR A 221 -22.89 17.86 -2.35
N SER A 222 -23.05 16.53 -2.46
CA SER A 222 -23.86 15.73 -1.56
C SER A 222 -23.19 14.39 -1.30
N ALA A 223 -22.93 14.08 -0.03
CA ALA A 223 -22.45 12.75 0.38
C ALA A 223 -23.55 11.68 0.30
N THR A 224 -24.82 12.06 0.20
CA THR A 224 -25.96 11.14 0.25
C THR A 224 -26.57 10.85 -1.13
N ARG A 225 -26.31 11.68 -2.15
CA ARG A 225 -26.82 11.49 -3.51
C ARG A 225 -25.73 11.22 -4.53
N VAL A 226 -26.04 10.49 -5.59
CA VAL A 226 -25.17 10.42 -6.77
C VAL A 226 -25.35 11.72 -7.54
N ILE A 227 -24.23 12.34 -7.92
CA ILE A 227 -24.22 13.62 -8.63
C ILE A 227 -23.95 13.31 -10.10
N ALA A 228 -24.77 13.86 -11.00
CA ALA A 228 -24.58 13.67 -12.42
C ALA A 228 -23.31 14.39 -12.91
N ASP A 229 -22.58 13.76 -13.81
CA ASP A 229 -21.28 14.21 -14.32
C ASP A 229 -21.33 15.62 -14.95
N SER A 230 -22.47 16.01 -15.52
CA SER A 230 -22.70 17.32 -16.14
C SER A 230 -22.97 18.47 -15.16
N ILE A 231 -23.16 18.19 -13.86
CA ILE A 231 -23.43 19.24 -12.87
C ILE A 231 -22.20 20.12 -12.70
N ILE A 232 -22.40 21.45 -12.78
CA ILE A 232 -21.33 22.44 -12.67
C ILE A 232 -21.19 22.94 -11.23
N PHE A 233 -20.00 22.76 -10.69
CA PHE A 233 -19.54 23.30 -9.42
C PHE A 233 -18.87 24.65 -9.71
N SER A 234 -19.44 25.72 -9.13
CA SER A 234 -18.84 27.06 -9.22
C SER A 234 -18.09 27.38 -7.93
N PHE A 235 -16.85 27.82 -8.08
CA PHE A 235 -15.97 28.25 -7.00
C PHE A 235 -15.63 29.74 -7.22
N ALA A 236 -15.79 30.56 -6.18
CA ALA A 236 -15.45 31.97 -6.25
C ALA A 236 -13.92 32.16 -6.34
N SER A 237 -13.49 33.36 -6.73
CA SER A 237 -12.07 33.74 -6.66
C SER A 237 -11.49 33.46 -5.27
N ASN A 238 -10.20 33.11 -5.24
CA ASN A 238 -9.42 32.79 -4.05
C ASN A 238 -9.87 31.55 -3.26
N THR A 239 -10.90 30.81 -3.72
CA THR A 239 -11.40 29.60 -3.02
C THR A 239 -10.31 28.54 -2.84
N PHE A 240 -9.42 28.40 -3.83
CA PHE A 240 -8.38 27.37 -3.88
C PHE A 240 -7.07 27.76 -3.19
N PHE A 241 -7.04 28.87 -2.43
CA PHE A 241 -5.95 29.06 -1.47
C PHE A 241 -6.11 28.11 -0.27
N TYR A 242 -4.99 27.51 0.11
CA TYR A 242 -4.83 26.73 1.33
C TYR A 242 -3.89 27.46 2.30
N HIS A 243 -4.41 27.79 3.48
CA HIS A 243 -3.66 28.49 4.52
C HIS A 243 -3.24 27.50 5.58
N ARG A 244 -1.95 27.14 5.59
CA ARG A 244 -1.33 26.43 6.72
C ARG A 244 -0.91 27.46 7.77
N GLN A 245 -1.18 27.20 9.04
CA GLN A 245 -0.84 28.12 10.13
C GLN A 245 0.65 28.51 10.07
N GLY A 246 0.94 29.81 10.18
CA GLY A 246 2.31 30.34 10.13
C GLY A 246 3.03 30.21 8.78
N SER A 247 2.32 29.88 7.69
CA SER A 247 2.89 29.67 6.36
C SER A 247 2.27 30.59 5.31
N THR A 248 3.01 30.88 4.23
CA THR A 248 2.45 31.52 3.04
C THR A 248 1.30 30.67 2.46
N PRO A 249 0.20 31.28 1.98
CA PRO A 249 -0.88 30.53 1.34
C PRO A 249 -0.36 29.72 0.15
N VAL A 250 -0.81 28.48 0.04
CA VAL A 250 -0.49 27.57 -1.07
C VAL A 250 -1.62 27.63 -2.08
N ASP A 251 -1.28 27.90 -3.34
CA ASP A 251 -2.20 27.79 -4.47
C ASP A 251 -2.43 26.31 -4.83
N LEU A 252 -3.69 25.88 -4.81
CA LEU A 252 -4.08 24.51 -5.17
C LEU A 252 -4.47 24.33 -6.65
N THR A 253 -4.63 25.41 -7.42
CA THR A 253 -4.99 25.35 -8.84
C THR A 253 -3.96 24.61 -9.72
N PRO A 254 -2.65 24.58 -9.42
CA PRO A 254 -1.72 23.73 -10.16
C PRO A 254 -2.10 22.24 -10.14
N GLN A 255 -2.70 21.74 -9.06
CA GLN A 255 -3.16 20.35 -9.00
C GLN A 255 -4.38 20.09 -9.92
N ILE A 256 -5.23 21.10 -10.12
CA ILE A 256 -6.36 21.02 -11.04
C ILE A 256 -5.83 21.08 -12.48
N ASN A 257 -5.01 22.10 -12.76
CA ASN A 257 -4.44 22.37 -14.07
C ASN A 257 -3.61 21.21 -14.61
N ASN A 258 -2.79 20.59 -13.77
CA ASN A 258 -1.99 19.44 -14.16
C ASN A 258 -2.84 18.25 -14.62
N VAL A 259 -4.01 18.04 -14.01
CA VAL A 259 -4.88 16.90 -14.36
C VAL A 259 -5.74 17.22 -15.59
N LEU A 260 -6.30 18.43 -15.66
CA LEU A 260 -7.27 18.79 -16.69
C LEU A 260 -6.64 19.42 -17.94
N GLY A 261 -5.34 19.72 -17.92
CA GLY A 261 -4.67 20.45 -19.01
C GLY A 261 -5.15 21.90 -19.12
N THR A 262 -5.61 22.49 -18.02
CA THR A 262 -6.15 23.86 -17.96
C THR A 262 -5.12 24.86 -17.45
N THR A 263 -5.45 26.14 -17.50
CA THR A 263 -4.60 27.24 -16.99
C THR A 263 -5.36 28.15 -16.03
N HIS A 264 -6.17 27.57 -15.14
CA HIS A 264 -6.92 28.34 -14.15
C HIS A 264 -5.99 29.10 -13.21
N SER A 265 -6.34 30.35 -12.88
CA SER A 265 -5.70 31.12 -11.82
C SER A 265 -6.54 31.06 -10.55
N VAL A 266 -5.88 30.97 -9.39
CA VAL A 266 -6.53 31.01 -8.08
C VAL A 266 -7.29 32.31 -7.83
N THR A 267 -6.92 33.40 -8.49
CA THR A 267 -7.57 34.71 -8.37
C THR A 267 -8.90 34.80 -9.13
N ASP A 268 -9.23 33.81 -9.95
CA ASP A 268 -10.41 33.83 -10.82
C ASP A 268 -11.51 32.92 -10.27
N ALA A 269 -12.76 33.19 -10.69
CA ALA A 269 -13.83 32.23 -10.47
C ALA A 269 -13.62 31.01 -11.37
N ILE A 270 -13.69 29.82 -10.78
CA ILE A 270 -13.46 28.55 -11.48
C ILE A 270 -14.76 27.75 -11.51
N LYS A 271 -15.09 27.20 -12.67
CA LYS A 271 -16.22 26.28 -12.85
C LYS A 271 -15.68 24.93 -13.28
N LEU A 272 -16.08 23.88 -12.58
CA LEU A 272 -15.74 22.50 -12.90
C LEU A 272 -17.03 21.69 -12.98
N THR A 273 -17.16 20.87 -14.00
CA THR A 273 -18.13 19.77 -14.02
C THR A 273 -17.81 18.75 -12.94
N PHE A 274 -18.80 17.97 -12.51
CA PHE A 274 -18.54 16.88 -11.57
C PHE A 274 -17.65 15.79 -12.18
N LEU A 275 -17.71 15.60 -13.51
CA LEU A 275 -16.76 14.75 -14.23
C LEU A 275 -15.31 15.22 -14.06
N GLU A 276 -15.03 16.51 -14.23
CA GLU A 276 -13.68 17.07 -14.03
C GLU A 276 -13.20 16.88 -12.58
N ILE A 277 -14.09 17.07 -11.60
CA ILE A 277 -13.77 16.78 -10.19
C ILE A 277 -13.43 15.29 -10.02
N LYS A 278 -14.24 14.37 -10.58
CA LYS A 278 -13.95 12.93 -10.57
C LYS A 278 -12.59 12.65 -11.20
N LYS A 279 -12.26 13.23 -12.36
CA LYS A 279 -10.96 13.04 -13.04
C LYS A 279 -9.79 13.40 -12.14
N ILE A 280 -9.90 14.48 -11.36
CA ILE A 280 -8.86 14.87 -10.38
C ILE A 280 -8.67 13.79 -9.30
N LEU A 281 -9.75 13.26 -8.72
CA LEU A 281 -9.63 12.22 -7.69
C LEU A 281 -9.19 10.86 -8.27
N ILE A 282 -9.62 10.54 -9.50
CA ILE A 282 -9.19 9.36 -10.25
C ILE A 282 -7.70 9.43 -10.53
N PHE A 283 -7.20 10.57 -11.03
CA PHE A 283 -5.77 10.76 -11.26
C PHE A 283 -4.96 10.47 -10.00
N ASN A 284 -5.39 10.99 -8.85
CA ASN A 284 -4.73 10.72 -7.57
C ASN A 284 -4.80 9.23 -7.18
N TYR A 285 -5.92 8.55 -7.41
CA TYR A 285 -6.07 7.12 -7.12
C TYR A 285 -5.18 6.24 -8.02
N LEU A 286 -5.11 6.55 -9.31
CA LEU A 286 -4.29 5.81 -10.26
C LEU A 286 -2.79 6.05 -10.06
N SER A 287 -2.42 7.25 -9.58
CA SER A 287 -1.02 7.68 -9.48
C SER A 287 -0.30 7.29 -8.19
N VAL A 288 -1.01 6.70 -7.22
CA VAL A 288 -0.37 6.19 -5.99
C VAL A 288 0.26 4.83 -6.22
N TYR A 289 1.25 4.49 -5.39
CA TYR A 289 1.95 3.21 -5.41
C TYR A 289 1.02 1.99 -5.55
N ALA A 290 -0.05 1.95 -4.76
CA ALA A 290 -1.03 0.87 -4.80
C ALA A 290 -1.75 0.76 -6.15
N GLY A 291 -2.11 1.90 -6.75
CA GLY A 291 -2.72 1.96 -8.07
C GLY A 291 -1.77 1.48 -9.17
N VAL A 292 -0.49 1.85 -9.09
CA VAL A 292 0.53 1.43 -10.08
C VAL A 292 0.80 -0.08 -9.99
N ILE A 293 0.89 -0.67 -8.79
CA ILE A 293 1.01 -2.14 -8.65
C ILE A 293 -0.20 -2.85 -9.26
N ALA A 294 -1.40 -2.41 -8.90
CA ALA A 294 -2.63 -3.03 -9.38
C ALA A 294 -2.77 -2.92 -10.91
N LYS A 295 -2.29 -1.82 -11.50
CA LYS A 295 -2.29 -1.59 -12.93
C LYS A 295 -1.24 -2.43 -13.66
N ASP A 296 0.01 -2.28 -13.28
CA ASP A 296 1.15 -2.69 -14.11
C ASP A 296 1.57 -4.13 -13.81
N ILE A 297 1.33 -4.61 -12.59
CA ILE A 297 1.63 -5.99 -12.19
C ILE A 297 0.34 -6.84 -12.15
N GLY A 298 -0.81 -6.23 -11.82
CA GLY A 298 -2.09 -6.94 -11.73
C GLY A 298 -2.27 -7.68 -10.41
N ILE A 299 -1.72 -7.15 -9.32
CA ILE A 299 -1.90 -7.68 -7.96
C ILE A 299 -2.89 -6.79 -7.21
N LYS A 300 -3.82 -7.41 -6.49
CA LYS A 300 -4.73 -6.68 -5.60
C LYS A 300 -3.93 -6.01 -4.47
N VAL A 301 -4.12 -4.72 -4.28
CA VAL A 301 -3.54 -3.96 -3.18
C VAL A 301 -4.65 -3.36 -2.33
N VAL A 302 -4.55 -3.48 -1.02
CA VAL A 302 -5.44 -2.83 -0.07
C VAL A 302 -4.62 -1.74 0.63
N SER A 303 -5.02 -0.48 0.47
CA SER A 303 -4.22 0.66 0.97
C SER A 303 -5.10 1.88 1.25
N ALA A 304 -4.54 2.86 1.97
CA ALA A 304 -5.22 4.11 2.23
C ALA A 304 -5.55 4.81 0.90
N LEU A 305 -6.76 5.37 0.82
CA LEU A 305 -7.16 6.17 -0.34
C LEU A 305 -6.41 7.50 -0.34
N PRO A 306 -6.20 8.13 -1.50
CA PRO A 306 -5.52 9.42 -1.54
C PRO A 306 -6.17 10.45 -0.62
N ALA A 307 -5.33 11.28 0.00
CA ALA A 307 -5.69 12.27 0.98
C ALA A 307 -6.34 11.73 2.28
N THR A 308 -6.20 10.45 2.63
CA THR A 308 -6.72 9.90 3.89
C THR A 308 -5.63 9.73 4.94
N TYR A 309 -6.00 10.01 6.19
CA TYR A 309 -5.15 9.84 7.36
C TYR A 309 -5.52 8.54 8.07
N ALA A 310 -4.54 7.79 8.57
CA ALA A 310 -4.74 6.55 9.30
C ALA A 310 -4.27 6.74 10.75
N ASN A 311 -5.08 6.28 11.69
CA ASN A 311 -4.66 6.26 13.09
C ASN A 311 -3.67 5.12 13.32
N ILE A 312 -2.58 5.42 14.03
CA ILE A 312 -1.59 4.44 14.46
C ILE A 312 -2.06 3.86 15.80
N ASP A 313 -3.18 3.16 15.76
CA ASP A 313 -3.70 2.39 16.89
C ASP A 313 -3.77 0.90 16.52
N PRO A 314 -3.97 -0.02 17.50
CA PRO A 314 -4.00 -1.46 17.25
C PRO A 314 -5.04 -1.94 16.24
N SER A 315 -6.04 -1.12 15.90
CA SER A 315 -7.08 -1.48 14.95
C SER A 315 -6.77 -1.08 13.51
N PHE A 316 -5.74 -0.25 13.29
CA PHE A 316 -5.35 0.34 11.99
C PHE A 316 -6.54 0.68 11.11
N HIS A 317 -7.06 1.89 11.25
CA HIS A 317 -8.18 2.36 10.47
C HIS A 317 -7.95 3.79 9.96
N ILE A 318 -8.63 4.12 8.86
CA ILE A 318 -8.70 5.51 8.38
C ILE A 318 -9.45 6.37 9.40
N ALA A 319 -8.79 7.43 9.83
CA ALA A 319 -9.27 8.31 10.87
C ALA A 319 -10.59 8.99 10.47
N PRO A 320 -11.53 9.17 11.42
CA PRO A 320 -12.82 9.82 11.16
C PRO A 320 -12.70 11.20 10.49
N SER A 321 -11.65 11.96 10.82
CA SER A 321 -11.36 13.29 10.26
C SER A 321 -11.20 13.31 8.74
N THR A 322 -10.89 12.17 8.11
CA THR A 322 -10.73 12.06 6.65
C THR A 322 -11.74 11.10 6.00
N MET A 323 -12.73 10.62 6.76
CA MET A 323 -13.73 9.66 6.27
C MET A 323 -14.57 10.19 5.10
N ALA A 324 -14.75 11.51 5.01
CA ALA A 324 -15.42 12.14 3.89
C ALA A 324 -14.73 11.86 2.54
N ASN A 325 -13.41 11.65 2.52
CA ASN A 325 -12.70 11.22 1.31
C ASN A 325 -13.06 9.78 0.94
N VAL A 326 -13.06 8.86 1.92
CA VAL A 326 -13.43 7.45 1.71
C VAL A 326 -14.86 7.35 1.15
N ILE A 327 -15.79 8.12 1.73
CA ILE A 327 -17.18 8.18 1.27
C ILE A 327 -17.26 8.66 -0.18
N PHE A 328 -16.48 9.67 -0.56
CA PHE A 328 -16.43 10.14 -1.94
C PHE A 328 -16.00 9.01 -2.89
N TYR A 329 -14.84 8.38 -2.62
CA TYR A 329 -14.31 7.29 -3.44
C TYR A 329 -15.31 6.14 -3.58
N LYS A 330 -15.90 5.71 -2.46
CA LYS A 330 -16.92 4.65 -2.46
C LYS A 330 -18.14 5.02 -3.29
N LYS A 331 -18.65 6.24 -3.13
CA LYS A 331 -19.96 6.60 -3.69
C LYS A 331 -19.90 7.06 -5.14
N HIS A 332 -18.89 7.84 -5.49
CA HIS A 332 -18.82 8.52 -6.79
C HIS A 332 -17.85 7.84 -7.76
N LEU A 333 -16.94 7.01 -7.24
CA LEU A 333 -15.97 6.25 -8.02
C LEU A 333 -16.14 4.74 -7.86
N ASP A 334 -17.15 4.31 -7.08
CA ASP A 334 -17.49 2.91 -6.83
C ASP A 334 -16.29 2.06 -6.40
N ILE A 335 -15.45 2.63 -5.53
CA ILE A 335 -14.31 1.94 -4.96
C ILE A 335 -14.75 1.01 -3.83
N VAL A 336 -14.30 -0.24 -3.88
CA VAL A 336 -14.49 -1.21 -2.80
C VAL A 336 -13.68 -0.79 -1.57
N ILE A 337 -14.35 -0.77 -0.42
CA ILE A 337 -13.76 -0.41 0.87
C ILE A 337 -13.71 -1.65 1.76
N GLU A 338 -12.53 -1.99 2.27
CA GLU A 338 -12.31 -3.11 3.18
C GLU A 338 -12.22 -2.67 4.65
N ASN A 339 -12.05 -3.67 5.54
CA ASN A 339 -11.86 -3.48 6.98
C ASN A 339 -10.80 -2.39 7.28
N GLY A 340 -11.12 -1.57 8.28
CA GLY A 340 -10.34 -0.37 8.62
C GLY A 340 -10.57 0.81 7.65
N ASN A 341 -11.56 0.74 6.75
CA ASN A 341 -11.90 1.77 5.78
C ASN A 341 -10.81 2.03 4.71
N PHE A 342 -10.01 1.00 4.41
CA PHE A 342 -8.99 1.06 3.35
C PHE A 342 -9.63 0.79 1.98
N GLY A 343 -9.11 1.44 0.95
CA GLY A 343 -9.55 1.21 -0.42
C GLY A 343 -8.87 -0.03 -1.02
N VAL A 344 -9.61 -0.74 -1.85
CA VAL A 344 -9.08 -1.79 -2.71
C VAL A 344 -8.63 -1.16 -4.03
N TYR A 345 -7.45 -1.58 -4.48
CA TYR A 345 -6.87 -1.32 -5.78
C TYR A 345 -6.74 -2.68 -6.48
N ASP A 346 -7.49 -2.86 -7.55
CA ASP A 346 -7.45 -4.06 -8.39
C ASP A 346 -7.50 -3.68 -9.86
N GLU A 347 -7.10 -4.62 -10.72
CA GLU A 347 -6.96 -4.38 -12.15
C GLU A 347 -8.28 -3.95 -12.80
N ALA A 348 -9.40 -4.53 -12.38
CA ALA A 348 -10.72 -4.22 -12.92
C ALA A 348 -11.14 -2.77 -12.59
N THR A 349 -10.96 -2.37 -11.33
CA THR A 349 -11.26 -1.02 -10.85
C THR A 349 -10.37 0.01 -11.53
N VAL A 350 -9.06 -0.25 -11.61
CA VAL A 350 -8.10 0.62 -12.29
C VAL A 350 -8.50 0.84 -13.75
N LYS A 351 -8.72 -0.23 -14.53
CA LYS A 351 -9.11 -0.13 -15.95
C LYS A 351 -10.40 0.66 -16.16
N ARG A 352 -11.39 0.44 -15.30
CA ARG A 352 -12.64 1.21 -15.33
C ARG A 352 -12.39 2.70 -15.10
N LEU A 353 -11.60 3.04 -14.09
CA LEU A 353 -11.31 4.44 -13.78
C LEU A 353 -10.46 5.11 -14.86
N GLU A 354 -9.52 4.40 -15.49
CA GLU A 354 -8.79 4.90 -16.66
C GLU A 354 -9.71 5.24 -17.83
N THR A 355 -10.76 4.43 -18.05
CA THR A 355 -11.77 4.71 -19.08
C THR A 355 -12.50 6.03 -18.79
N ILE A 356 -12.91 6.26 -17.54
CA ILE A 356 -13.56 7.51 -17.11
C ILE A 356 -12.59 8.71 -17.18
N TYR A 357 -11.31 8.48 -16.88
CA TYR A 357 -10.29 9.52 -16.93
C TYR A 357 -10.07 10.03 -18.36
N ASN A 358 -10.03 9.10 -19.32
CA ASN A 358 -9.72 9.36 -20.72
C ASN A 358 -10.95 9.76 -21.58
N SER A 359 -12.18 9.56 -21.10
CA SER A 359 -13.42 10.07 -21.72
C SER A 359 -13.59 11.56 -21.45
#